data_AF-A0A8H4R234-F1
#
_entry.id   AF-A0A8H4R234-F1
#
_cell.length_a   1.000
_cell.length_b   1.000
_cell.length_c   1.000
_cell.angle_alpha   90.00
_cell.angle_beta   90.00
_cell.angle_gamma   90.00
#
_symmetry.space_group_name_H-M   'P 1'
#
loop_
_entity.id
_entity.type
_entity.pdbx_description
1 polymer ?
#
loop_
_entity_poly.entity_id
_entity_poly.type
_entity_poly.pdbx_seq_one_letter_code
_entity_poly.pdbx_strand_id
1 'polypeptide(L)'
;MAIFTPILSRIYRLFLPHKGDGFQDIRIPSLKEDGKFDSIILDIETWFQMVCERNKSEEDIKTFTVQQLDWYKNEAGFEHEYLVATITGPELGEKVAFLRIERRSTSEQLKKADVGDLLNDEALRAALEDERKRINAPKGPYVSSGSSTIRSSGSSTPDSRYMAADQVVRVRDPSMLNGNASDKAYLMITYSDFRTPFSLRDLAFIAYEVNQGSPRYNAITEQCYWLVRTIIGVAVNLYQPAVVVKTSKADRAGTFLRTPVNSDNAGEILKYANKVHESIKADNQRMIALWKDGRGGRLEAEERARAEALARAEAEARARAEAAARVKAEAARLDAEVCMRAMEEELNRYRQGA
;
A
#
# COMPACT_ATOMS: atom_id res chain seq x y z
N MET A 1 -57.04 7.62 -11.54
CA MET A 1 -55.66 8.14 -11.32
C MET A 1 -54.76 6.96 -10.94
N ALA A 2 -53.57 6.94 -11.55
CA ALA A 2 -52.41 6.09 -11.22
C ALA A 2 -52.52 4.56 -11.48
N ILE A 3 -52.30 4.17 -12.74
CA ILE A 3 -51.72 2.87 -13.13
C ILE A 3 -50.49 3.20 -13.98
N PHE A 4 -49.32 3.37 -13.37
CA PHE A 4 -48.05 3.53 -14.10
C PHE A 4 -46.84 3.24 -13.20
N THR A 5 -46.71 2.00 -12.71
CA THR A 5 -45.50 1.59 -11.97
C THR A 5 -45.22 0.08 -12.02
N PRO A 6 -44.96 -0.50 -13.21
CA PRO A 6 -43.96 -1.57 -13.24
C PRO A 6 -42.85 -1.39 -14.29
N ILE A 7 -42.98 -0.42 -15.20
CA ILE A 7 -42.05 -0.27 -16.35
C ILE A 7 -40.71 0.36 -15.93
N LEU A 8 -40.69 1.24 -14.91
CA LEU A 8 -39.44 1.86 -14.44
C LEU A 8 -38.49 0.89 -13.73
N SER A 9 -38.99 -0.23 -13.17
CA SER A 9 -38.11 -1.23 -12.53
C SER A 9 -37.33 -2.10 -13.53
N ARG A 10 -37.78 -2.16 -14.79
CA ARG A 10 -37.08 -2.91 -15.85
C ARG A 10 -36.01 -2.09 -16.56
N ILE A 11 -36.15 -0.77 -16.63
CA ILE A 11 -35.16 0.10 -17.28
C ILE A 11 -33.93 0.31 -16.38
N TYR A 12 -34.08 0.27 -15.06
CA TYR A 12 -32.92 0.30 -14.14
C TYR A 12 -32.05 -0.97 -14.15
N ARG A 13 -32.52 -2.08 -14.77
CA ARG A 13 -31.70 -3.30 -14.97
C ARG A 13 -30.79 -3.27 -16.20
N LEU A 14 -30.89 -2.24 -17.05
CA LEU A 14 -30.04 -2.10 -18.25
C LEU A 14 -28.75 -1.31 -18.02
N PHE A 15 -28.56 -0.70 -16.84
CA PHE A 15 -27.38 0.12 -16.52
C PHE A 15 -26.57 -0.37 -15.31
N LEU A 16 -26.93 -1.51 -14.72
CA LEU A 16 -26.10 -2.16 -13.72
C LEU A 16 -25.49 -3.41 -14.36
N PRO A 17 -24.15 -3.54 -14.38
CA PRO A 17 -23.51 -4.75 -14.89
C PRO A 17 -24.03 -5.96 -14.11
N HIS A 18 -24.30 -7.03 -14.86
CA HIS A 18 -24.79 -8.31 -14.37
C HIS A 18 -23.97 -8.78 -13.16
N LYS A 19 -24.65 -9.08 -12.04
CA LYS A 19 -24.17 -10.06 -11.06
C LYS A 19 -24.14 -11.41 -11.77
N GLY A 20 -22.97 -11.81 -12.24
CA GLY A 20 -22.75 -13.08 -12.92
C GLY A 20 -21.46 -12.99 -13.71
N ASP A 21 -20.49 -13.80 -13.30
CA ASP A 21 -19.18 -14.03 -13.90
C ASP A 21 -18.07 -13.00 -13.65
N GLY A 22 -17.21 -13.31 -12.68
CA GLY A 22 -15.77 -13.21 -12.93
C GLY A 22 -14.91 -12.34 -12.02
N PHE A 23 -15.47 -11.60 -11.06
CA PHE A 23 -14.64 -10.93 -10.05
C PHE A 23 -14.71 -11.72 -8.75
N GLN A 24 -13.67 -12.52 -8.52
CA GLN A 24 -13.42 -13.13 -7.22
C GLN A 24 -13.46 -12.02 -6.17
N ASP A 25 -14.44 -12.09 -5.26
CA ASP A 25 -14.35 -11.42 -3.97
C ASP A 25 -12.92 -11.59 -3.50
N ILE A 26 -12.27 -10.49 -3.16
CA ILE A 26 -11.01 -10.58 -2.44
C ILE A 26 -11.37 -11.21 -1.13
N ARG A 27 -11.17 -12.52 -1.10
CA ARG A 27 -11.03 -13.26 0.12
C ARG A 27 -9.78 -12.68 0.76
N ILE A 28 -9.93 -11.57 1.50
CA ILE A 28 -9.33 -11.52 2.82
C ILE A 28 -9.87 -12.80 3.45
N PRO A 29 -9.08 -13.89 3.52
CA PRO A 29 -9.59 -15.25 3.57
C PRO A 29 -10.84 -15.34 4.47
N SER A 30 -12.03 -15.41 3.90
CA SER A 30 -13.25 -15.13 4.67
C SER A 30 -13.58 -16.33 5.56
N LEU A 31 -14.02 -16.09 6.80
CA LEU A 31 -14.56 -17.17 7.60
C LEU A 31 -15.82 -17.70 6.92
N LYS A 32 -15.90 -19.02 6.75
CA LYS A 32 -17.19 -19.68 6.53
C LYS A 32 -18.08 -19.48 7.76
N GLU A 33 -19.39 -19.38 7.54
CA GLU A 33 -20.40 -19.24 8.61
C GLU A 33 -20.36 -20.43 9.60
N ASP A 34 -19.83 -21.59 9.18
CA ASP A 34 -19.70 -22.81 9.98
C ASP A 34 -18.53 -22.78 10.99
N GLY A 35 -17.81 -21.67 11.09
CA GLY A 35 -16.70 -21.54 12.01
C GLY A 35 -15.47 -22.38 11.65
N LYS A 36 -15.38 -22.95 10.44
CA LYS A 36 -14.17 -23.62 9.93
C LYS A 36 -13.22 -22.63 9.25
N PHE A 37 -11.95 -23.01 9.17
CA PHE A 37 -10.92 -22.20 8.54
C PHE A 37 -11.08 -22.26 7.01
N ASP A 38 -11.35 -21.12 6.37
CA ASP A 38 -11.02 -20.90 4.95
C ASP A 38 -9.70 -20.11 4.92
N SER A 39 -8.65 -20.61 5.58
CA SER A 39 -7.32 -20.00 5.51
C SER A 39 -6.74 -20.32 4.14
N ILE A 40 -7.11 -19.53 3.14
CA ILE A 40 -6.42 -19.55 1.86
C ILE A 40 -5.00 -19.07 2.13
N ILE A 41 -4.07 -19.99 1.98
CA ILE A 41 -2.65 -19.70 1.97
C ILE A 41 -2.36 -19.16 0.59
N LEU A 42 -1.90 -17.91 0.51
CA LEU A 42 -1.47 -17.28 -0.72
C LEU A 42 0.05 -17.15 -0.68
N ASP A 43 0.73 -17.34 -1.79
CA ASP A 43 2.10 -16.85 -1.90
C ASP A 43 2.10 -15.30 -1.92
N ILE A 44 3.22 -14.69 -1.49
CA ILE A 44 3.33 -13.23 -1.37
C ILE A 44 3.10 -12.54 -2.72
N GLU A 45 3.54 -13.13 -3.83
CA GLU A 45 3.39 -12.53 -5.16
C GLU A 45 1.93 -12.53 -5.62
N THR A 46 1.23 -13.66 -5.51
CA THR A 46 -0.21 -13.75 -5.80
C THR A 46 -0.99 -12.79 -4.91
N TRP A 47 -0.67 -12.74 -3.61
CA TRP A 47 -1.31 -11.82 -2.68
C TRP A 47 -1.09 -10.35 -3.08
N PHE A 48 0.14 -9.98 -3.45
CA PHE A 48 0.47 -8.65 -3.95
C PHE A 48 -0.34 -8.28 -5.19
N GLN A 49 -0.39 -9.16 -6.18
CA GLN A 49 -1.16 -8.93 -7.41
C GLN A 49 -2.64 -8.71 -7.09
N MET A 50 -3.25 -9.54 -6.25
CA MET A 50 -4.64 -9.39 -5.84
C MET A 50 -4.91 -8.05 -5.12
N VAL A 51 -4.01 -7.62 -4.24
CA VAL A 51 -4.14 -6.35 -3.52
C VAL A 51 -4.02 -5.17 -4.48
N CYS A 52 -3.08 -5.20 -5.43
CA CYS A 52 -2.92 -4.15 -6.43
C CYS A 52 -4.11 -4.10 -7.41
N GLU A 53 -4.65 -5.26 -7.81
CA GLU A 53 -5.83 -5.32 -8.66
C GLU A 53 -7.10 -4.79 -7.97
N ARG A 54 -7.20 -4.86 -6.64
CA ARG A 54 -8.31 -4.22 -5.92
C ARG A 54 -8.19 -2.71 -5.92
N ASN A 55 -6.99 -2.25 -5.58
CA ASN A 55 -6.78 -0.89 -5.13
C ASN A 55 -6.50 0.00 -6.33
N LYS A 56 -7.49 0.14 -7.23
CA LYS A 56 -7.37 0.88 -8.50
C LYS A 56 -7.66 2.38 -8.38
N SER A 57 -8.16 2.82 -7.23
CA SER A 57 -8.45 4.22 -6.91
C SER A 57 -7.82 4.64 -5.58
N GLU A 58 -7.75 5.95 -5.34
CA GLU A 58 -7.23 6.50 -4.09
C GLU A 58 -8.13 6.12 -2.89
N GLU A 59 -9.44 6.04 -3.11
CA GLU A 59 -10.42 5.59 -2.15
C GLU A 59 -10.22 4.12 -1.78
N ASP A 60 -9.97 3.26 -2.79
CA ASP A 60 -9.71 1.84 -2.54
C ASP A 60 -8.47 1.64 -1.67
N ILE A 61 -7.38 2.36 -1.95
CA ILE A 61 -6.14 2.29 -1.15
C ILE A 61 -6.41 2.59 0.33
N LYS A 62 -7.27 3.57 0.61
CA LYS A 62 -7.62 4.00 1.97
C LYS A 62 -8.60 3.05 2.66
N THR A 63 -9.15 2.08 1.95
CA THR A 63 -10.17 1.16 2.47
C THR A 63 -9.60 0.26 3.57
N PHE A 64 -8.40 -0.30 3.38
CA PHE A 64 -7.78 -1.17 4.37
C PHE A 64 -6.51 -0.54 4.92
N THR A 65 -6.47 -0.42 6.25
CA THR A 65 -5.35 0.21 6.96
C THR A 65 -4.71 -0.79 7.91
N VAL A 66 -3.38 -0.78 7.95
CA VAL A 66 -2.56 -1.54 8.87
C VAL A 66 -2.43 -0.70 10.15
N GLN A 67 -2.97 -1.21 11.24
CA GLN A 67 -2.96 -0.55 12.54
C GLN A 67 -1.72 -0.91 13.34
N GLN A 68 -1.29 -2.17 13.22
CA GLN A 68 -0.22 -2.73 14.03
C GLN A 68 0.50 -3.85 13.27
N LEU A 69 1.80 -3.96 13.51
CA LEU A 69 2.66 -5.06 13.09
C LEU A 69 3.27 -5.73 14.31
N ASP A 70 2.96 -7.01 14.49
CA ASP A 70 3.46 -7.82 15.58
C ASP A 70 4.47 -8.84 15.07
N TRP A 71 5.63 -8.89 15.70
CA TRP A 71 6.68 -9.86 15.43
C TRP A 71 6.59 -11.00 16.43
N TYR A 72 6.33 -12.20 15.95
CA TYR A 72 6.28 -13.41 16.77
C TYR A 72 7.47 -14.33 16.51
N LYS A 73 7.86 -15.06 17.54
CA LYS A 73 8.81 -16.15 17.48
C LYS A 73 8.24 -17.41 18.11
N ASN A 74 8.44 -18.53 17.43
CA ASN A 74 8.15 -19.87 17.94
C ASN A 74 9.46 -20.60 18.21
N GLU A 75 9.58 -21.18 19.40
CA GLU A 75 10.72 -21.98 19.84
C GLU A 75 10.47 -23.49 19.72
N ALA A 76 9.24 -23.92 19.38
CA ALA A 76 8.94 -25.33 19.17
C ALA A 76 9.56 -25.81 17.84
N GLY A 77 10.49 -26.77 17.93
CA GLY A 77 11.16 -27.37 16.77
C GLY A 77 12.30 -26.49 16.23
N PHE A 78 12.20 -26.09 14.97
CA PHE A 78 13.10 -25.09 14.39
C PHE A 78 12.58 -23.71 14.78
N GLU A 79 13.45 -22.85 15.32
CA GLU A 79 13.10 -21.46 15.61
C GLU A 79 12.47 -20.83 14.35
N HIS A 80 11.23 -20.36 14.48
CA HIS A 80 10.49 -19.78 13.36
C HIS A 80 9.90 -18.44 13.75
N GLU A 81 10.12 -17.44 12.91
CA GLU A 81 9.63 -16.10 13.12
C GLU A 81 8.66 -15.70 12.03
N TYR A 82 7.66 -14.92 12.41
CA TYR A 82 6.64 -14.46 11.50
C TYR A 82 6.12 -13.09 11.93
N LEU A 83 5.60 -12.36 10.95
CA LEU A 83 4.94 -11.09 11.15
C LEU A 83 3.43 -11.31 11.17
N VAL A 84 2.70 -10.61 12.03
CA VAL A 84 1.25 -10.51 11.95
C VAL A 84 0.87 -9.04 11.83
N ALA A 85 0.16 -8.71 10.75
CA ALA A 85 -0.42 -7.39 10.54
C ALA A 85 -1.88 -7.38 11.01
N THR A 86 -2.21 -6.41 11.85
CA THR A 86 -3.55 -6.12 12.34
C THR A 86 -4.19 -5.08 11.42
N ILE A 87 -5.27 -5.46 10.75
CA ILE A 87 -5.89 -4.67 9.67
C ILE A 87 -7.33 -4.33 10.02
N THR A 88 -7.71 -3.10 9.73
CA THR A 88 -9.08 -2.60 9.79
C THR A 88 -9.53 -2.06 8.43
N GLY A 89 -10.84 -2.06 8.20
CA GLY A 89 -11.44 -1.52 6.99
C GLY A 89 -12.97 -1.61 7.03
N PRO A 90 -13.69 -0.84 6.20
CA PRO A 90 -15.14 -0.72 6.27
C PRO A 90 -15.85 -2.06 6.01
N GLU A 91 -15.27 -2.94 5.20
CA GLU A 91 -15.82 -4.27 4.92
C GLU A 91 -15.70 -5.26 6.10
N LEU A 92 -14.80 -4.97 7.05
CA LEU A 92 -14.66 -5.75 8.26
C LEU A 92 -15.62 -5.25 9.36
N GLY A 93 -16.20 -4.06 9.20
CA GLY A 93 -16.99 -3.39 10.24
C GLY A 93 -16.14 -3.10 11.48
N GLU A 94 -16.63 -3.46 12.66
CA GLU A 94 -15.89 -3.38 13.93
C GLU A 94 -14.83 -4.49 14.09
N LYS A 95 -14.77 -5.45 13.15
CA LYS A 95 -13.86 -6.58 13.25
C LYS A 95 -12.46 -6.21 12.77
N VAL A 96 -11.48 -6.87 13.37
CA VAL A 96 -10.08 -6.80 12.97
C VAL A 96 -9.73 -8.07 12.18
N ALA A 97 -8.88 -7.94 11.16
CA ALA A 97 -8.26 -9.06 10.48
C ALA A 97 -6.78 -9.15 10.84
N PHE A 98 -6.31 -10.36 11.12
CA PHE A 98 -4.89 -10.62 11.34
C PHE A 98 -4.33 -11.33 10.10
N LEU A 99 -3.34 -10.72 9.44
CA LEU A 99 -2.61 -11.33 8.33
C LEU A 99 -1.21 -11.71 8.78
N ARG A 100 -0.95 -13.01 8.83
CA ARG A 100 0.38 -13.56 9.07
C ARG A 100 1.16 -13.59 7.77
N ILE A 101 2.37 -13.03 7.78
CA ILE A 101 3.34 -13.10 6.70
C ILE A 101 4.55 -13.88 7.21
N GLU A 102 4.92 -14.93 6.49
CA GLU A 102 6.01 -15.80 6.91
C GLU A 102 6.71 -16.47 5.73
N ARG A 103 7.93 -16.90 6.00
CA ARG A 103 8.76 -17.69 5.09
C ARG A 103 9.00 -19.05 5.70
N ARG A 104 8.60 -20.14 5.05
CA ARG A 104 8.82 -21.51 5.54
C ARG A 104 9.55 -22.35 4.49
N SER A 105 10.19 -23.45 4.89
CA SER A 105 10.55 -24.51 3.94
C SER A 105 9.29 -25.22 3.44
N THR A 106 9.29 -25.73 2.20
CA THR A 106 8.08 -26.40 1.68
C THR A 106 7.76 -27.68 2.44
N SER A 107 6.48 -28.07 2.44
CA SER A 107 6.00 -29.29 3.10
C SER A 107 6.68 -30.56 2.56
N GLU A 108 7.01 -30.63 1.26
CA GLU A 108 7.77 -31.74 0.71
C GLU A 108 9.22 -31.77 1.20
N GLN A 109 9.81 -30.60 1.45
CA GLN A 109 11.18 -30.47 1.93
C GLN A 109 11.30 -30.83 3.40
N LEU A 110 10.34 -30.41 4.23
CA LEU A 110 10.27 -30.82 5.64
C LEU A 110 10.07 -32.34 5.78
N LYS A 111 9.40 -32.99 4.82
CA LYS A 111 9.22 -34.46 4.81
C LYS A 111 10.45 -35.22 4.30
N LYS A 112 11.27 -34.61 3.45
CA LYS A 112 12.46 -35.23 2.85
C LYS A 112 13.72 -35.00 3.66
N ALA A 113 13.79 -33.92 4.42
CA ALA A 113 14.93 -33.61 5.25
C ALA A 113 14.85 -34.43 6.55
N ASP A 114 15.63 -35.51 6.64
CA ASP A 114 15.99 -36.01 7.96
C ASP A 114 16.88 -34.94 8.61
N VAL A 115 16.53 -34.52 9.82
CA VAL A 115 17.25 -33.48 10.55
C VAL A 115 18.72 -33.90 10.75
N GLY A 116 18.99 -35.21 10.83
CA GLY A 116 20.35 -35.77 10.87
C GLY A 116 21.17 -35.50 9.59
N ASP A 117 20.55 -35.55 8.42
CA ASP A 117 21.23 -35.32 7.13
C ASP A 117 21.54 -33.84 6.91
N LEU A 118 20.64 -32.94 7.35
CA LEU A 118 20.89 -31.50 7.36
C LEU A 118 22.11 -31.15 8.22
N LEU A 119 22.21 -31.72 9.42
CA LEU A 119 23.32 -31.47 10.35
C LEU A 119 24.66 -32.03 9.86
N ASN A 120 24.62 -33.03 8.99
CA ASN A 120 25.80 -33.65 8.38
C ASN A 120 26.18 -33.03 7.03
N ASP A 121 25.38 -32.09 6.51
CA ASP A 121 25.70 -31.39 5.28
C ASP A 121 26.96 -30.51 5.49
N GLU A 122 28.05 -30.91 4.83
CA GLU A 122 29.35 -30.24 4.90
C GLU A 122 29.27 -28.80 4.38
N ALA A 123 28.39 -28.52 3.41
CA ALA A 123 28.15 -27.17 2.92
C ALA A 123 27.44 -26.30 3.98
N LEU A 124 26.52 -26.90 4.76
CA LEU A 124 25.86 -26.22 5.87
C LEU A 124 26.89 -25.87 6.96
N ARG A 125 27.75 -26.82 7.33
CA ARG A 125 28.83 -26.58 8.30
C ARG A 125 29.81 -25.50 7.84
N ALA A 126 30.25 -25.55 6.59
CA ALA A 126 31.16 -24.55 6.03
C ALA A 126 30.55 -23.13 6.02
N ALA A 127 29.27 -23.01 5.66
CA ALA A 127 28.56 -21.74 5.67
C ALA A 127 28.34 -21.19 7.08
N LEU A 128 28.06 -22.04 8.08
CA LEU A 128 27.98 -21.64 9.49
C LEU A 128 29.32 -21.12 10.02
N GLU A 129 30.41 -21.78 9.65
CA GLU A 129 31.75 -21.36 10.06
C GLU A 129 32.18 -20.05 9.37
N ASP A 130 31.81 -19.83 8.11
CA ASP A 130 32.02 -18.54 7.42
C ASP A 130 31.25 -17.40 8.11
N GLU A 131 29.97 -17.63 8.43
CA GLU A 131 29.15 -16.62 9.12
C GLU A 131 29.68 -16.34 10.53
N ARG A 132 30.09 -17.38 11.26
CA ARG A 132 30.74 -17.24 12.57
C ARG A 132 32.03 -16.42 12.47
N LYS A 133 32.84 -16.61 11.42
CA LYS A 133 34.04 -15.80 11.17
C LYS A 133 33.69 -14.35 10.86
N ARG A 134 32.64 -14.09 10.07
CA ARG A 134 32.16 -12.73 9.75
C ARG A 134 31.68 -11.98 11.00
N ILE A 135 30.90 -12.64 11.85
CA ILE A 135 30.39 -12.05 13.09
C ILE A 135 31.52 -11.70 14.05
N ASN A 136 32.54 -12.58 14.15
CA ASN A 136 33.68 -12.40 15.04
C ASN A 136 34.81 -11.56 14.43
N ALA A 137 34.71 -11.14 13.18
CA ALA A 137 35.72 -10.30 12.54
C ALA A 137 35.85 -8.96 13.28
N PRO A 138 37.07 -8.46 13.53
CA PRO A 138 37.28 -7.15 14.15
C PRO A 138 36.62 -6.08 13.30
N LYS A 139 35.71 -5.30 13.90
CA LYS A 139 35.04 -4.19 13.22
C LYS A 139 36.07 -3.09 12.94
N GLY A 140 36.67 -3.12 11.75
CA GLY A 140 37.50 -2.04 11.25
C GLY A 140 36.73 -0.73 11.17
N PRO A 141 37.42 0.42 11.05
CA PRO A 141 36.79 1.71 10.86
C PRO A 141 35.81 1.62 9.69
N TYR A 142 34.59 2.07 9.94
CA TYR A 142 33.40 1.89 9.10
C TYR A 142 33.59 2.58 7.74
N VAL A 143 34.28 1.93 6.81
CA VAL A 143 34.31 2.34 5.41
C VAL A 143 33.02 1.82 4.79
N SER A 144 32.17 2.75 4.37
CA SER A 144 30.97 2.52 3.55
C SER A 144 31.38 1.98 2.17
N SER A 145 31.96 0.79 2.14
CA SER A 145 32.22 0.06 0.90
C SER A 145 30.99 -0.78 0.61
N GLY A 146 30.38 -0.48 -0.54
CA GLY A 146 29.03 -0.90 -0.89
C GLY A 146 28.75 -2.40 -0.74
N SER A 147 27.49 -2.67 -0.39
CA SER A 147 26.75 -3.85 -0.84
C SER A 147 27.47 -5.19 -0.63
N SER A 148 27.49 -5.65 0.62
CA SER A 148 27.30 -7.08 0.88
C SER A 148 25.80 -7.37 1.05
N THR A 149 24.95 -7.05 0.05
CA THR A 149 23.93 -8.08 -0.26
C THR A 149 24.74 -9.34 -0.50
N ILE A 150 24.36 -10.42 0.18
CA ILE A 150 24.97 -11.75 0.13
C ILE A 150 25.26 -12.13 -1.32
N ARG A 151 26.37 -11.65 -1.88
CA ARG A 151 27.02 -12.25 -3.02
C ARG A 151 27.79 -13.35 -2.36
N SER A 152 27.14 -14.50 -2.25
CA SER A 152 27.85 -15.76 -2.20
C SER A 152 28.95 -15.66 -3.26
N SER A 153 30.17 -15.49 -2.79
CA SER A 153 31.36 -15.51 -3.61
C SER A 153 31.43 -16.90 -4.22
N GLY A 154 30.91 -17.02 -5.45
CA GLY A 154 31.27 -18.04 -6.43
C GLY A 154 31.33 -19.48 -5.93
N SER A 155 30.36 -19.97 -5.16
CA SER A 155 30.04 -21.40 -5.20
C SER A 155 28.93 -21.59 -6.22
N SER A 156 29.32 -21.95 -7.43
CA SER A 156 28.46 -22.27 -8.56
C SER A 156 27.75 -23.62 -8.39
N THR A 157 27.14 -23.86 -7.24
CA THR A 157 26.11 -24.89 -7.12
C THR A 157 24.73 -24.20 -7.21
N PRO A 158 23.93 -24.49 -8.24
CA PRO A 158 22.50 -24.11 -8.32
C PRO A 158 21.65 -24.78 -7.23
N ASP A 159 22.29 -25.37 -6.22
CA ASP A 159 21.80 -26.50 -5.46
C ASP A 159 21.37 -26.07 -4.06
N SER A 160 20.72 -24.91 -3.94
CA SER A 160 19.87 -24.69 -2.78
C SER A 160 18.69 -25.65 -2.96
N ARG A 161 18.82 -26.87 -2.43
CA ARG A 161 17.80 -27.94 -2.43
C ARG A 161 16.47 -27.50 -1.76
N TYR A 162 16.43 -26.29 -1.21
CA TYR A 162 15.33 -25.72 -0.45
C TYR A 162 14.75 -24.49 -1.17
N MET A 163 13.44 -24.50 -1.34
CA MET A 163 12.67 -23.39 -1.92
C MET A 163 11.90 -22.73 -0.78
N ALA A 164 11.85 -21.40 -0.79
CA ALA A 164 11.05 -20.68 0.18
C ALA A 164 9.58 -20.83 -0.19
N ALA A 165 8.76 -21.23 0.78
CA ALA A 165 7.33 -21.02 0.77
C ALA A 165 7.05 -19.71 1.52
N ASP A 166 7.03 -18.61 0.77
CA ASP A 166 6.72 -17.28 1.26
C ASP A 166 5.21 -17.05 1.18
N GLN A 167 4.55 -16.98 2.33
CA GLN A 167 3.11 -17.12 2.43
C GLN A 167 2.47 -15.98 3.21
N VAL A 168 1.26 -15.62 2.80
CA VAL A 168 0.34 -14.77 3.54
C VAL A 168 -0.89 -15.59 3.92
N VAL A 169 -1.20 -15.59 5.22
CA VAL A 169 -2.28 -16.40 5.79
C VAL A 169 -3.10 -15.53 6.73
N ARG A 170 -4.43 -15.53 6.59
CA ARG A 170 -5.29 -14.92 7.61
C ARG A 170 -5.39 -15.82 8.84
N VAL A 171 -5.15 -15.25 10.01
CA VAL A 171 -5.26 -15.93 11.29
C VAL A 171 -6.39 -15.33 12.15
N ARG A 172 -6.90 -16.10 13.10
CA ARG A 172 -7.89 -15.63 14.09
C ARG A 172 -7.22 -15.04 15.32
N ASP A 173 -6.12 -15.67 15.70
CA ASP A 173 -5.31 -15.33 16.85
C ASP A 173 -3.89 -15.10 16.33
N PRO A 174 -3.31 -13.92 16.56
CA PRO A 174 -1.96 -13.60 16.10
C PRO A 174 -0.88 -14.52 16.72
N SER A 175 -1.16 -15.14 17.88
CA SER A 175 -0.23 -16.05 18.57
C SER A 175 -0.29 -17.51 18.11
N MET A 176 -1.26 -17.89 17.28
CA MET A 176 -1.45 -19.30 16.88
C MET A 176 -0.86 -19.60 15.50
N LEU A 177 0.09 -20.55 15.46
CA LEU A 177 0.76 -20.96 14.22
C LEU A 177 -0.08 -21.88 13.34
N ASN A 178 -0.77 -22.84 13.95
CA ASN A 178 -1.76 -23.74 13.36
C ASN A 178 -2.64 -24.17 14.55
N GLY A 179 -3.92 -24.47 14.37
CA GLY A 179 -4.89 -24.71 15.47
C GLY A 179 -4.59 -25.80 16.52
N ASN A 180 -3.36 -26.32 16.60
CA ASN A 180 -2.86 -27.19 17.66
C ASN A 180 -2.24 -26.34 18.78
N ALA A 181 -2.77 -26.49 20.00
CA ALA A 181 -2.46 -25.67 21.17
C ALA A 181 -1.02 -25.81 21.74
N SER A 182 -0.18 -26.71 21.21
CA SER A 182 1.15 -27.00 21.75
C SER A 182 2.25 -26.04 21.28
N ASP A 183 2.07 -25.40 20.12
CA ASP A 183 3.10 -24.54 19.51
C ASP A 183 2.77 -23.07 19.82
N LYS A 184 3.04 -22.66 21.06
CA LYS A 184 2.85 -21.27 21.48
C LYS A 184 4.00 -20.42 20.97
N ALA A 185 3.71 -19.49 20.07
CA ALA A 185 4.61 -18.41 19.75
C ALA A 185 4.53 -17.32 20.81
N TYR A 186 5.65 -16.66 21.12
CA TYR A 186 5.65 -15.46 21.93
C TYR A 186 5.80 -14.22 21.06
N LEU A 187 5.14 -13.16 21.50
CA LEU A 187 5.26 -11.83 20.91
C LEU A 187 6.62 -11.25 21.29
N MET A 188 7.46 -10.97 20.31
CA MET A 188 8.75 -10.32 20.51
C MET A 188 8.57 -8.81 20.62
N ILE A 189 7.94 -8.20 19.63
CA ILE A 189 7.83 -6.74 19.49
C ILE A 189 6.52 -6.40 18.77
N THR A 190 5.89 -5.33 19.24
CA THR A 190 4.75 -4.68 18.57
C THR A 190 5.17 -3.32 18.02
N TYR A 191 4.78 -3.05 16.78
CA TYR A 191 4.90 -1.74 16.14
C TYR A 191 3.50 -1.21 15.83
N SER A 192 3.15 -0.10 16.45
CA SER A 192 1.86 0.59 16.31
C SER A 192 2.09 2.09 16.12
N ASP A 193 1.01 2.87 16.06
CA ASP A 193 1.05 4.34 16.04
C ASP A 193 1.85 4.91 14.86
N PHE A 194 1.59 4.35 13.68
CA PHE A 194 2.16 4.85 12.43
C PHE A 194 1.80 6.32 12.22
N ARG A 195 2.80 7.14 11.91
CA ARG A 195 2.65 8.60 11.78
C ARG A 195 1.92 8.98 10.50
N THR A 196 2.08 8.18 9.47
CA THR A 196 1.38 8.30 8.20
C THR A 196 0.43 7.12 8.04
N PRO A 197 -0.71 7.29 7.36
CA PRO A 197 -1.62 6.19 7.07
C PRO A 197 -0.88 5.04 6.37
N PHE A 198 -0.87 3.87 6.99
CA PHE A 198 -0.22 2.68 6.45
C PHE A 198 -1.27 1.79 5.79
N SER A 199 -1.33 1.79 4.45
CA SER A 199 -2.33 1.02 3.73
C SER A 199 -1.96 -0.46 3.59
N LEU A 200 -2.95 -1.33 3.42
CA LEU A 200 -2.73 -2.75 3.11
C LEU A 200 -1.95 -2.93 1.80
N ARG A 201 -2.20 -2.05 0.81
CA ARG A 201 -1.46 -2.04 -0.46
C ARG A 201 0.01 -1.79 -0.25
N ASP A 202 0.36 -0.83 0.60
CA ASP A 202 1.76 -0.53 0.87
C ASP A 202 2.46 -1.69 1.59
N LEU A 203 1.78 -2.36 2.53
CA LEU A 203 2.30 -3.57 3.16
C LEU A 203 2.55 -4.67 2.12
N ALA A 204 1.67 -4.81 1.12
CA ALA A 204 1.86 -5.75 0.03
C ALA A 204 3.07 -5.41 -0.84
N PHE A 205 3.30 -4.12 -1.17
CA PHE A 205 4.52 -3.67 -1.84
C PHE A 205 5.77 -3.99 -1.02
N ILE A 206 5.76 -3.71 0.28
CA ILE A 206 6.89 -4.02 1.17
C ILE A 206 7.19 -5.51 1.14
N ALA A 207 6.19 -6.35 1.39
CA ALA A 207 6.35 -7.79 1.42
C ALA A 207 6.87 -8.32 0.08
N TYR A 208 6.31 -7.86 -1.04
CA TYR A 208 6.71 -8.27 -2.39
C TYR A 208 8.15 -7.87 -2.70
N GLU A 209 8.52 -6.60 -2.49
CA GLU A 209 9.86 -6.11 -2.83
C GLU A 209 10.96 -6.76 -1.98
N VAL A 210 10.67 -7.02 -0.70
CA VAL A 210 11.57 -7.77 0.18
C VAL A 210 11.65 -9.23 -0.26
N ASN A 211 10.52 -9.87 -0.56
CA ASN A 211 10.46 -11.24 -1.04
C ASN A 211 11.30 -11.46 -2.31
N GLN A 212 11.16 -10.58 -3.32
CA GLN A 212 11.94 -10.62 -4.56
C GLN A 212 13.44 -10.40 -4.35
N GLY A 213 13.83 -9.79 -3.22
CA GLY A 213 15.22 -9.55 -2.85
C GLY A 213 15.99 -10.81 -2.44
N SER A 214 15.27 -11.89 -2.09
CA SER A 214 15.84 -13.15 -1.61
C SER A 214 14.92 -14.32 -2.03
N PRO A 215 14.97 -14.76 -3.31
CA PRO A 215 14.05 -15.77 -3.82
C PRO A 215 14.37 -17.21 -3.37
N ARG A 216 15.48 -17.43 -2.65
CA ARG A 216 15.92 -18.75 -2.20
C ARG A 216 15.80 -18.84 -0.69
N TYR A 217 15.52 -20.04 -0.18
CA TYR A 217 15.53 -20.29 1.27
C TYR A 217 16.88 -20.84 1.66
N ASN A 218 17.71 -20.04 2.31
CA ASN A 218 18.92 -20.52 2.95
C ASN A 218 18.66 -20.70 4.45
N ALA A 219 18.67 -21.95 4.92
CA ALA A 219 18.43 -22.29 6.32
C ALA A 219 19.43 -21.62 7.28
N ILE A 220 20.65 -21.30 6.82
CA ILE A 220 21.67 -20.60 7.61
C ILE A 220 21.54 -19.09 7.47
N THR A 221 21.42 -18.58 6.24
CA THR A 221 21.63 -17.14 5.97
C THR A 221 20.36 -16.34 5.63
N GLU A 222 19.25 -16.98 5.24
CA GLU A 222 18.01 -16.32 4.77
C GLU A 222 16.78 -16.90 5.48
N GLN A 223 16.85 -16.82 6.81
CA GLN A 223 15.85 -17.31 7.75
C GLN A 223 14.53 -16.53 7.65
N CYS A 224 13.45 -17.14 8.11
CA CYS A 224 12.17 -16.48 8.38
C CYS A 224 12.33 -15.16 9.18
N TYR A 225 13.31 -15.09 10.08
CA TYR A 225 13.80 -13.87 10.73
C TYR A 225 14.11 -12.74 9.73
N TRP A 226 14.91 -12.99 8.68
CA TRP A 226 15.37 -11.95 7.75
C TRP A 226 14.20 -11.31 7.01
N LEU A 227 13.24 -12.13 6.54
CA LEU A 227 12.06 -11.62 5.84
C LEU A 227 11.26 -10.70 6.77
N VAL A 228 10.91 -11.19 7.97
CA VAL A 228 10.10 -10.47 8.95
C VAL A 228 10.78 -9.18 9.38
N ARG A 229 12.06 -9.26 9.78
CA ARG A 229 12.88 -8.12 10.18
C ARG A 229 12.97 -7.08 9.07
N THR A 230 13.16 -7.49 7.82
CA THR A 230 13.30 -6.55 6.70
C THR A 230 11.97 -5.88 6.37
N ILE A 231 10.86 -6.62 6.35
CA ILE A 231 9.51 -6.05 6.17
C ILE A 231 9.21 -5.01 7.27
N ILE A 232 9.41 -5.37 8.53
CA ILE A 232 9.21 -4.46 9.67
C ILE A 232 10.14 -3.24 9.57
N GLY A 233 11.42 -3.47 9.29
CA GLY A 233 12.42 -2.41 9.19
C GLY A 233 12.05 -1.39 8.12
N VAL A 234 11.58 -1.87 6.96
CA VAL A 234 11.08 -1.00 5.88
C VAL A 234 9.81 -0.28 6.29
N ALA A 235 8.84 -0.98 6.88
CA ALA A 235 7.58 -0.37 7.34
C ALA A 235 7.82 0.74 8.37
N VAL A 236 8.64 0.49 9.38
CA VAL A 236 9.00 1.49 10.41
C VAL A 236 9.74 2.66 9.78
N ASN A 237 10.66 2.41 8.84
CA ASN A 237 11.40 3.47 8.15
C ASN A 237 10.45 4.40 7.37
N LEU A 238 9.46 3.86 6.68
CA LEU A 238 8.53 4.63 5.84
C LEU A 238 7.38 5.27 6.63
N TYR A 239 6.84 4.58 7.63
CA TYR A 239 5.58 4.95 8.30
C TYR A 239 5.73 5.35 9.77
N GLN A 240 6.88 5.13 10.38
CA GLN A 240 7.17 5.55 11.77
C GLN A 240 8.58 6.15 11.93
N PRO A 241 8.97 7.18 11.16
CA PRO A 241 10.37 7.61 11.00
C PRO A 241 11.04 8.27 12.23
N ALA A 242 10.63 8.03 13.47
CA ALA A 242 11.12 8.83 14.61
C ALA A 242 11.33 8.12 15.95
N VAL A 243 11.19 6.80 16.07
CA VAL A 243 11.65 6.11 17.28
C VAL A 243 12.41 4.88 16.85
N VAL A 244 13.72 5.04 16.71
CA VAL A 244 14.63 3.88 16.72
C VAL A 244 14.56 3.32 18.14
N VAL A 245 13.60 2.44 18.41
CA VAL A 245 13.67 1.57 19.58
C VAL A 245 14.90 0.71 19.33
N LYS A 246 16.00 1.07 19.99
CA LYS A 246 17.20 0.25 20.06
C LYS A 246 16.85 -0.96 20.91
N THR A 247 16.18 -1.97 20.33
CA THR A 247 16.20 -3.30 20.92
C THR A 247 17.66 -3.72 21.06
N SER A 248 18.01 -4.28 22.21
CA SER A 248 19.39 -4.66 22.46
C SER A 248 19.81 -5.68 21.39
N LYS A 249 21.07 -5.61 20.94
CA LYS A 249 21.58 -6.56 19.93
C LYS A 249 21.46 -8.03 20.37
N ALA A 250 21.37 -8.27 21.69
CA ALA A 250 21.20 -9.59 22.27
C ALA A 250 19.78 -10.13 22.10
N ASP A 251 18.76 -9.27 22.06
CA ASP A 251 17.35 -9.66 21.90
C ASP A 251 16.95 -9.88 20.43
N ARG A 252 17.79 -9.41 19.49
CA ARG A 252 17.55 -9.44 18.03
C ARG A 252 18.09 -10.67 17.33
N ALA A 253 18.87 -11.51 18.02
CA ALA A 253 19.56 -12.63 17.40
C ALA A 253 18.76 -13.92 17.61
N GLY A 254 18.17 -14.44 16.54
CA GLY A 254 17.85 -15.87 16.48
C GLY A 254 19.14 -16.68 16.59
N THR A 255 19.03 -17.92 17.07
CA THR A 255 20.18 -18.83 17.06
C THR A 255 19.89 -20.00 16.13
N PHE A 256 20.68 -20.14 15.07
CA PHE A 256 20.64 -21.36 14.27
C PHE A 256 21.76 -22.28 14.74
N LEU A 257 21.40 -23.43 15.30
CA LEU A 257 22.35 -24.37 15.89
C LEU A 257 23.31 -23.68 16.88
N ARG A 258 22.76 -22.80 17.74
CA ARG A 258 23.52 -22.00 18.72
C ARG A 258 24.47 -20.95 18.12
N THR A 259 24.44 -20.74 16.81
CA THR A 259 25.14 -19.63 16.15
C THR A 259 24.20 -18.43 16.12
N PRO A 260 24.53 -17.30 16.79
CA PRO A 260 23.75 -16.09 16.68
C PRO A 260 23.72 -15.66 15.22
N VAL A 261 22.55 -15.55 14.63
CA VAL A 261 22.39 -14.97 13.29
C VAL A 261 21.99 -13.53 13.50
N ASN A 262 22.93 -12.61 13.29
CA ASN A 262 22.73 -11.20 13.58
C ASN A 262 23.32 -10.36 12.46
N SER A 263 22.46 -9.64 11.74
CA SER A 263 22.90 -8.43 11.07
C SER A 263 21.77 -7.42 11.04
N ASP A 264 21.74 -6.54 12.05
CA ASP A 264 21.17 -5.21 11.88
C ASP A 264 21.90 -4.49 10.75
N ASN A 265 21.51 -4.77 9.52
CA ASN A 265 21.98 -4.11 8.33
C ASN A 265 21.02 -2.96 7.99
N ALA A 266 21.26 -1.80 8.61
CA ALA A 266 20.47 -0.61 8.34
C ALA A 266 20.58 -0.16 6.87
N GLY A 267 21.73 -0.40 6.23
CA GLY A 267 21.93 -0.10 4.80
C GLY A 267 21.06 -0.96 3.90
N GLU A 268 20.87 -2.24 4.24
CA GLU A 268 19.93 -3.12 3.54
C GLU A 268 18.48 -2.66 3.72
N ILE A 269 18.05 -2.33 4.94
CA ILE A 269 16.70 -1.81 5.18
C ILE A 269 16.47 -0.55 4.35
N LEU A 270 17.41 0.40 4.37
CA LEU A 270 17.31 1.64 3.61
C LEU A 270 17.24 1.39 2.10
N LYS A 271 18.01 0.41 1.59
CA LYS A 271 17.95 -0.01 0.19
C LYS A 271 16.55 -0.49 -0.20
N TYR A 272 15.94 -1.39 0.59
CA TYR A 272 14.59 -1.87 0.32
C TYR A 272 13.54 -0.79 0.52
N ALA A 273 13.68 0.08 1.52
CA ALA A 273 12.76 1.19 1.75
C ALA A 273 12.74 2.16 0.56
N ASN A 274 13.91 2.52 0.02
CA ASN A 274 14.00 3.34 -1.19
C ASN A 274 13.35 2.63 -2.40
N LYS A 275 13.62 1.32 -2.58
CA LYS A 275 13.03 0.54 -3.67
C LYS A 275 11.50 0.52 -3.58
N VAL A 276 10.96 0.20 -2.40
CA VAL A 276 9.52 0.20 -2.13
C VAL A 276 8.91 1.57 -2.38
N HIS A 277 9.56 2.64 -1.91
CA HIS A 277 9.07 4.01 -2.10
C HIS A 277 8.93 4.35 -3.59
N GLU A 278 9.93 4.02 -4.40
CA GLU A 278 9.86 4.23 -5.85
C GLU A 278 8.80 3.33 -6.52
N SER A 279 8.65 2.07 -6.11
CA SER A 279 7.61 1.18 -6.63
C SER A 279 6.20 1.70 -6.34
N ILE A 280 5.92 2.14 -5.10
CA ILE A 280 4.63 2.74 -4.71
C ILE A 280 4.37 4.01 -5.53
N LYS A 281 5.38 4.87 -5.68
CA LYS A 281 5.27 6.11 -6.45
C LYS A 281 4.97 5.85 -7.92
N ALA A 282 5.67 4.89 -8.54
CA ALA A 282 5.45 4.50 -9.92
C ALA A 282 4.05 3.93 -10.13
N ASP A 283 3.57 3.08 -9.21
CA ASP A 283 2.23 2.51 -9.31
C ASP A 283 1.14 3.58 -9.09
N ASN A 284 1.33 4.51 -8.15
CA ASN A 284 0.43 5.66 -7.99
C ASN A 284 0.33 6.52 -9.27
N GLN A 285 1.46 6.77 -9.94
CA GLN A 285 1.46 7.48 -11.22
C GLN A 285 0.71 6.71 -12.32
N ARG A 286 0.92 5.39 -12.40
CA ARG A 286 0.19 4.51 -13.31
C ARG A 286 -1.32 4.57 -13.05
N MET A 287 -1.74 4.52 -11.80
CA MET A 287 -3.16 4.60 -11.45
C MET A 287 -3.78 5.95 -11.83
N ILE A 288 -3.09 7.06 -11.55
CA ILE A 288 -3.54 8.39 -11.94
C ILE A 288 -3.69 8.49 -13.47
N ALA A 289 -2.75 7.90 -14.23
CA ALA A 289 -2.85 7.85 -15.68
C ALA A 289 -4.08 7.04 -16.14
N LEU A 290 -4.27 5.84 -15.60
CA LEU A 290 -5.45 5.00 -15.90
C LEU A 290 -6.78 5.70 -15.54
N TRP A 291 -6.80 6.43 -14.43
CA TRP A 291 -7.97 7.19 -14.01
C TRP A 291 -8.27 8.35 -14.98
N LYS A 292 -7.23 9.07 -15.43
CA LYS A 292 -7.35 10.15 -16.44
C LYS A 292 -7.83 9.63 -17.80
N ASP A 293 -7.36 8.46 -18.22
CA ASP A 293 -7.76 7.85 -19.49
C ASP A 293 -9.16 7.18 -19.41
N GLY A 294 -9.61 6.86 -18.20
CA GLY A 294 -10.88 6.19 -17.91
C GLY A 294 -12.09 7.13 -17.77
N ARG A 295 -13.14 6.64 -17.07
CA ARG A 295 -14.37 7.42 -16.82
C ARG A 295 -14.17 8.59 -15.85
N GLY A 296 -13.20 8.49 -14.93
CA GLY A 296 -12.89 9.54 -13.95
C GLY A 296 -12.38 10.81 -14.62
N GLY A 297 -11.37 10.70 -15.49
CA GLY A 297 -10.87 11.83 -16.26
C GLY A 297 -11.90 12.43 -17.22
N ARG A 298 -12.84 11.62 -17.75
CA ARG A 298 -13.95 12.13 -18.58
C ARG A 298 -14.94 12.98 -17.78
N LEU A 299 -15.32 12.53 -16.58
CA LEU A 299 -16.22 13.29 -15.69
C LEU A 299 -15.57 14.61 -15.25
N GLU A 300 -14.30 14.58 -14.85
CA GLU A 300 -13.57 15.79 -14.46
C GLU A 300 -13.40 16.76 -15.65
N ALA A 301 -13.14 16.23 -16.85
CA ALA A 301 -13.09 17.03 -18.07
C ALA A 301 -14.45 17.65 -18.41
N GLU A 302 -15.55 16.91 -18.20
CA GLU A 302 -16.91 17.41 -18.42
C GLU A 302 -17.29 18.48 -17.40
N GLU A 303 -16.98 18.29 -16.12
CA GLU A 303 -17.18 19.31 -15.08
C GLU A 303 -16.36 20.57 -15.37
N ARG A 304 -15.11 20.42 -15.78
CA ARG A 304 -14.25 21.55 -16.18
C ARG A 304 -14.83 22.29 -17.39
N ALA A 305 -15.31 21.55 -18.40
CA ALA A 305 -15.97 22.13 -19.57
C ALA A 305 -17.26 22.88 -19.19
N ARG A 306 -18.05 22.34 -18.25
CA ARG A 306 -19.26 23.01 -17.73
C ARG A 306 -18.91 24.29 -16.97
N ALA A 307 -17.90 24.24 -16.09
CA ALA A 307 -17.44 25.40 -15.34
C ALA A 307 -16.92 26.50 -16.26
N GLU A 308 -16.14 26.14 -17.29
CA GLU A 308 -15.67 27.09 -18.31
C GLU A 308 -16.83 27.66 -19.14
N ALA A 309 -17.81 26.85 -19.53
CA ALA A 309 -18.97 27.32 -20.27
C ALA A 309 -19.80 28.32 -19.46
N LEU A 310 -19.99 28.05 -18.16
CA LEU A 310 -20.66 28.96 -17.24
C LEU A 310 -19.87 30.28 -17.11
N ALA A 311 -18.55 30.21 -16.91
CA ALA A 311 -17.70 31.39 -16.81
C ALA A 311 -17.74 32.25 -18.09
N ARG A 312 -17.76 31.62 -19.28
CA ARG A 312 -17.91 32.33 -20.55
C ARG A 312 -19.29 32.99 -20.68
N ALA A 313 -20.36 32.29 -20.30
CA ALA A 313 -21.71 32.84 -20.33
C ALA A 313 -21.86 34.05 -19.38
N GLU A 314 -21.27 33.99 -18.18
CA GLU A 314 -21.25 35.11 -17.24
C GLU A 314 -20.43 36.29 -17.74
N ALA A 315 -19.29 36.04 -18.39
CA ALA A 315 -18.47 37.08 -18.99
C ALA A 315 -19.22 37.77 -20.14
N GLU A 316 -19.90 37.00 -21.00
CA GLU A 316 -20.69 37.54 -22.10
C GLU A 316 -21.92 38.32 -21.58
N ALA A 317 -22.60 37.83 -20.55
CA ALA A 317 -23.71 38.53 -19.91
C ALA A 317 -23.27 39.87 -19.32
N ARG A 318 -22.11 39.91 -18.65
CA ARG A 318 -21.51 41.16 -18.15
C ARG A 318 -21.17 42.12 -19.27
N ALA A 319 -20.53 41.64 -20.33
CA ALA A 319 -20.19 42.47 -21.49
C ALA A 319 -21.44 43.07 -22.16
N ARG A 320 -22.51 42.30 -22.30
CA ARG A 320 -23.80 42.78 -22.85
C ARG A 320 -24.46 43.82 -21.94
N ALA A 321 -24.45 43.59 -20.62
CA ALA A 321 -24.99 44.54 -19.66
C ALA A 321 -24.22 45.87 -19.66
N GLU A 322 -22.90 45.84 -19.73
CA GLU A 322 -22.06 47.03 -19.85
C GLU A 322 -22.30 47.78 -21.16
N ALA A 323 -22.41 47.07 -22.29
CA ALA A 323 -22.72 47.68 -23.58
C ALA A 323 -24.09 48.37 -23.56
N ALA A 324 -25.12 47.71 -23.01
CA ALA A 324 -26.45 48.30 -22.87
C ALA A 324 -26.45 49.54 -21.94
N ALA A 325 -25.68 49.49 -20.85
CA ALA A 325 -25.53 50.62 -19.95
C ALA A 325 -24.87 51.84 -20.64
N ARG A 326 -23.87 51.60 -21.50
CA ARG A 326 -23.22 52.66 -22.30
C ARG A 326 -24.20 53.31 -23.27
N VAL A 327 -24.98 52.51 -24.01
CA VAL A 327 -26.00 53.02 -24.94
C VAL A 327 -27.05 53.86 -24.19
N LYS A 328 -27.51 53.40 -23.02
CA LYS A 328 -28.47 54.16 -22.20
C LYS A 328 -27.88 55.47 -21.66
N ALA A 329 -26.62 55.45 -21.23
CA ALA A 329 -25.93 56.64 -20.75
C ALA A 329 -25.72 57.67 -21.87
N GLU A 330 -25.38 57.22 -23.08
CA GLU A 330 -25.23 58.09 -24.25
C GLU A 330 -26.57 58.71 -24.68
N ALA A 331 -27.64 57.92 -24.71
CA ALA A 331 -28.99 58.42 -24.98
C ALA A 331 -29.42 59.48 -23.95
N ALA A 332 -29.19 59.23 -22.66
CA ALA A 332 -29.50 60.20 -21.59
C ALA A 332 -28.66 61.49 -21.73
N ARG A 333 -27.41 61.40 -22.20
CA ARG A 333 -26.57 62.57 -22.47
C ARG A 333 -27.14 63.42 -23.60
N LEU A 334 -27.56 62.79 -24.70
CA LEU A 334 -28.17 63.47 -25.84
C LEU A 334 -29.50 64.14 -25.45
N ASP A 335 -30.36 63.46 -24.69
CA ASP A 335 -31.61 64.03 -24.19
C ASP A 335 -31.37 65.26 -23.30
N ALA A 336 -30.38 65.19 -22.40
CA ALA A 336 -30.00 66.32 -21.55
C ALA A 336 -29.48 67.51 -22.37
N GLU A 337 -28.70 67.24 -23.43
CA GLU A 337 -28.17 68.26 -24.33
C GLU A 337 -29.29 68.95 -25.13
N VAL A 338 -30.27 68.18 -25.63
CA VAL A 338 -31.48 68.72 -26.29
C VAL A 338 -32.29 69.59 -25.33
N CYS A 339 -32.49 69.15 -24.09
CA CYS A 339 -33.25 69.88 -23.08
C CYS A 339 -32.57 71.22 -22.70
N MET A 340 -31.24 71.21 -22.52
CA MET A 340 -30.45 72.41 -22.27
C MET A 340 -30.55 73.41 -23.43
N ARG A 341 -30.48 72.93 -24.67
CA ARG A 341 -30.58 73.79 -25.86
C ARG A 341 -31.95 74.45 -25.97
N ALA A 342 -33.03 73.70 -25.71
CA ALA A 342 -34.39 74.25 -25.67
C ALA A 342 -34.53 75.33 -24.58
N MET A 343 -33.93 75.11 -23.41
CA MET A 343 -33.94 76.08 -22.32
C MET A 343 -33.16 77.36 -22.68
N GLU A 344 -32.01 77.25 -23.33
CA GLU A 344 -31.25 78.41 -23.83
C GLU A 344 -32.00 79.20 -24.91
N GLU A 345 -32.68 78.53 -25.84
CA GLU A 345 -33.51 79.18 -26.85
C GLU A 345 -34.67 79.96 -26.23
N GLU A 346 -35.33 79.39 -25.22
CA GLU A 346 -36.42 80.06 -24.50
C GLU A 346 -35.90 81.31 -23.74
N LEU A 347 -34.73 81.19 -23.10
CA LEU A 347 -34.08 82.29 -22.37
C LEU A 347 -33.66 83.42 -23.32
N ASN A 348 -33.18 83.09 -24.52
CA ASN A 348 -32.86 84.06 -25.56
C ASN A 348 -34.11 84.75 -26.12
N ARG A 349 -35.24 84.05 -26.28
CA ARG A 349 -36.52 84.69 -26.66
C ARG A 349 -36.97 85.71 -25.61
N TYR A 350 -36.86 85.36 -24.32
CA TYR A 350 -37.18 86.30 -23.25
C TYR A 350 -36.29 87.55 -23.28
N ARG A 351 -34.99 87.40 -23.57
CA ARG A 351 -34.04 88.52 -23.66
C ARG A 351 -34.26 89.44 -24.86
N GLN A 352 -34.86 88.96 -25.95
CA GLN A 352 -35.13 89.76 -27.15
C GLN A 352 -36.52 90.42 -27.14
N GLY A 353 -37.43 89.94 -26.29
CA GLY A 353 -38.77 90.52 -26.09
C GLY A 353 -38.88 91.54 -24.96
N ALA A 354 -37.82 91.71 -24.16
CA ALA A 354 -37.65 92.75 -23.15
C ALA A 354 -36.73 93.85 -23.70
#